data_AF-A0A450XLQ3-F1
#
_entry.id   AF-A0A450XLQ3-F1
#
_cell.length_a   1.000
_cell.length_b   1.000
_cell.length_c   1.000
_cell.angle_alpha   90.00
_cell.angle_beta   90.00
_cell.angle_gamma   90.00
#
_symmetry.space_group_name_H-M   'P 1'
#
loop_
_entity.id
_entity.type
_entity.pdbx_description
1 polymer ?
#
loop_
_entity_poly.entity_id
_entity_poly.type
_entity_poly.pdbx_seq_one_letter_code
_entity_poly.pdbx_strand_id
1 'polypeptide(L)' 'MKNRKLPLTEDHKARGILTELCNKHGITLYLVEELIEIQRSNLGRERQTGISADFSAAIAEFIEKRGEETTNALG' A
#
# COMPACT_ATOMS: atom_id res chain seq x y z
N MET A 1 6.60 3.88 19.50
CA MET A 1 5.63 2.79 19.75
C MET A 1 5.96 1.66 18.78
N LYS A 2 6.06 0.40 19.23
CA LYS A 2 6.27 -0.76 18.33
C LYS A 2 5.22 -0.71 17.23
N ASN A 3 5.62 -0.65 15.96
CA ASN A 3 4.72 -0.73 14.80
C ASN A 3 3.99 -2.08 14.88
N ARG A 4 2.83 -2.10 15.57
CA ARG A 4 1.97 -3.29 15.60
C ARG A 4 1.51 -3.47 14.17
N LYS A 5 1.97 -4.55 13.52
CA LYS A 5 1.45 -4.98 12.23
C LYS A 5 -0.07 -5.11 12.36
N LEU A 6 -0.78 -4.81 11.28
CA LEU A 6 -2.23 -4.91 11.30
C LEU A 6 -2.61 -6.38 11.55
N PRO A 7 -3.64 -6.65 12.36
CA PRO A 7 -4.13 -8.02 12.54
C PRO A 7 -4.47 -8.69 11.20
N LEU A 8 -4.88 -7.89 10.22
CA LEU A 8 -5.19 -8.28 8.83
C LEU A 8 -3.98 -8.81 8.06
N THR A 9 -2.76 -8.41 8.45
CA THR A 9 -1.52 -8.87 7.80
C THR A 9 -0.81 -9.98 8.57
N GLU A 10 -1.22 -10.23 9.83
CA GLU A 10 -0.70 -11.32 10.68
C GLU A 10 -1.57 -12.59 10.63
N ASP A 11 -2.88 -12.46 10.43
CA ASP A 11 -3.78 -13.60 10.22
C ASP A 11 -3.64 -14.12 8.77
N HIS A 12 -3.22 -15.39 8.62
CA HIS A 12 -3.02 -16.02 7.32
C HIS A 12 -4.29 -16.06 6.44
N LYS A 13 -5.46 -16.25 7.04
CA LYS A 13 -6.74 -16.29 6.32
C LYS A 13 -7.13 -14.90 5.85
N ALA A 14 -7.01 -13.89 6.72
CA ALA A 14 -7.27 -12.50 6.36
C ALA A 14 -6.30 -12.01 5.27
N ARG A 15 -5.01 -12.34 5.38
CA ARG A 15 -3.99 -12.03 4.37
C ARG A 15 -4.30 -12.68 3.03
N GLY A 16 -4.79 -13.93 3.03
CA GLY A 16 -5.23 -14.62 1.82
C GLY A 16 -6.37 -13.89 1.11
N ILE A 17 -7.44 -13.54 1.85
CA ILE A 17 -8.59 -12.80 1.32
C ILE A 17 -8.15 -11.44 0.77
N LEU A 18 -7.30 -10.72 1.51
CA LEU A 18 -6.82 -9.40 1.10
C LEU A 18 -5.96 -9.48 -0.17
N THR A 19 -5.13 -10.52 -0.29
CA THR A 19 -4.34 -10.78 -1.50
C THR A 19 -5.22 -11.06 -2.71
N GLU A 20 -6.26 -11.88 -2.55
CA GLU A 20 -7.22 -12.18 -3.61
C GLU A 20 -7.95 -10.92 -4.09
N LEU A 21 -8.40 -10.07 -3.16
CA LEU A 21 -9.02 -8.79 -3.47
C LEU A 21 -8.06 -7.84 -4.20
N CYS A 22 -6.80 -7.74 -3.75
CA CYS A 22 -5.79 -6.92 -4.41
C CYS A 22 -5.60 -7.36 -5.87
N ASN A 23 -5.46 -8.68 -6.10
CA ASN A 23 -5.32 -9.25 -7.43
C ASN A 23 -6.54 -8.95 -8.31
N LYS A 24 -7.76 -9.09 -7.78
CA LYS A 24 -9.02 -8.79 -8.48
C LYS A 24 -9.09 -7.34 -8.97
N HIS A 25 -8.53 -6.41 -8.20
CA HIS A 25 -8.53 -4.98 -8.51
C HIS A 25 -7.24 -4.51 -9.20
N GLY A 26 -6.31 -5.43 -9.52
CA GLY A 26 -5.07 -5.11 -10.22
C GLY A 26 -4.06 -4.33 -9.38
N ILE A 27 -4.22 -4.27 -8.06
CA ILE A 27 -3.30 -3.61 -7.13
C ILE A 27 -2.49 -4.63 -6.34
N THR A 28 -1.43 -4.19 -5.68
CA THR A 28 -0.62 -5.07 -4.83
C THR A 28 -1.00 -4.92 -3.36
N LEU A 29 -0.83 -6.01 -2.60
CA LEU A 29 -0.96 -5.97 -1.15
C LEU A 29 0.04 -4.98 -0.51
N TYR A 30 1.22 -4.84 -1.11
CA TYR A 30 2.25 -3.88 -0.70
C TYR A 30 1.75 -2.44 -0.73
N LEU A 31 1.11 -2.01 -1.83
CA LEU A 31 0.53 -0.67 -1.93
C LEU A 31 -0.51 -0.44 -0.82
N VAL A 32 -1.36 -1.44 -0.55
CA VAL A 32 -2.37 -1.33 0.51
C VAL A 32 -1.71 -1.19 1.90
N GLU A 33 -0.64 -1.94 2.16
CA GLU A 33 0.12 -1.84 3.42
C GLU A 33 0.75 -0.44 3.57
N GLU A 34 1.34 0.14 2.51
CA GLU A 34 1.90 1.50 2.53
C GLU A 34 0.83 2.57 2.79
N LEU A 35 -0.31 2.51 2.11
CA LEU A 35 -1.39 3.49 2.29
C LEU A 35 -1.95 3.47 3.72
N ILE A 36 -2.05 2.29 4.34
CA ILE A 36 -2.50 2.19 5.73
C ILE A 36 -1.47 2.78 6.69
N GLU A 37 -0.17 2.56 6.47
CA GLU A 37 0.88 3.16 7.30
C GLU A 37 0.91 4.69 7.19
N ILE A 38 0.72 5.24 5.98
CA ILE A 38 0.55 6.69 5.76
C ILE A 38 -0.65 7.20 6.57
N GLN A 39 -1.78 6.51 6.52
CA GLN A 39 -2.97 6.89 7.26
C GLN A 39 -2.78 6.81 8.79
N ARG A 40 -2.09 5.78 9.31
CA ARG A 40 -1.77 5.65 10.73
C ARG A 40 -0.82 6.74 11.22
N SER A 41 0.20 7.07 10.43
CA SER A 41 1.15 8.15 10.72
C SER A 41 0.45 9.52 10.81
N ASN A 42 -0.61 9.70 10.00
CA ASN A 42 -1.36 10.95 9.92
C ASN A 42 -2.56 11.04 10.88
N LEU A 43 -3.11 9.94 11.38
CA LEU A 43 -4.23 9.93 12.35
C LEU A 43 -3.92 10.67 13.67
N GLY A 44 -2.65 10.92 13.99
CA GLY A 44 -2.21 11.71 15.14
C GLY A 44 -1.78 13.15 14.82
N ARG A 45 -1.88 13.59 13.56
CA ARG A 45 -1.46 14.91 13.10
C ARG A 45 -2.68 15.58 12.45
N GLU A 46 -3.15 16.70 12.99
CA GLU A 46 -4.33 17.46 12.50
C GLU A 46 -4.20 18.05 11.07
N ARG A 47 -3.30 17.52 10.23
CA ARG A 47 -3.02 17.99 8.88
C ARG A 47 -3.70 17.11 7.84
N GLN A 48 -5.01 17.30 7.63
CA GLN A 48 -5.76 16.64 6.55
C GLN A 48 -5.17 16.90 5.16
N THR A 49 -4.54 18.06 4.92
CA THR A 49 -4.04 18.46 3.59
C THR A 49 -2.77 17.69 3.17
N GLY A 50 -1.95 17.23 4.12
CA GLY A 50 -0.71 16.49 3.81
C GLY A 50 -0.95 15.06 3.36
N ILE A 51 -2.07 14.46 3.80
CA ILE A 51 -2.46 13.09 3.49
C ILE A 51 -2.60 12.88 1.98
N SER A 52 -3.19 13.83 1.25
CA SER A 52 -3.39 13.73 -0.19
C SER A 52 -2.07 13.65 -0.97
N ALA A 53 -1.04 14.40 -0.55
CA ALA A 53 0.25 14.42 -1.21
C ALA A 53 1.04 13.12 -0.97
N ASP A 54 1.06 12.62 0.26
CA ASP A 54 1.75 11.37 0.61
C ASP A 54 1.11 10.16 -0.10
N PHE A 55 -0.23 10.12 -0.16
CA PHE A 55 -0.96 9.11 -0.92
C PHE A 55 -0.64 9.18 -2.43
N SER A 56 -0.62 10.39 -3.00
CA SER A 56 -0.32 10.59 -4.42
C SER A 56 1.11 10.15 -4.76
N ALA A 57 2.07 10.41 -3.87
CA ALA A 57 3.46 9.98 -4.03
C ALA A 57 3.59 8.44 -4.01
N ALA A 58 2.97 7.77 -3.04
CA ALA A 58 3.00 6.30 -2.95
C ALA A 58 2.35 5.63 -4.19
N ILE A 59 1.27 6.21 -4.71
CA ILE A 59 0.63 5.72 -5.95
C ILE A 59 1.54 5.95 -7.16
N ALA A 60 2.18 7.11 -7.26
CA ALA A 60 3.10 7.41 -8.36
C ALA A 60 4.30 6.44 -8.36
N GLU A 61 4.92 6.21 -7.21
CA GLU A 61 6.03 5.26 -7.06
C GLU A 61 5.60 3.82 -7.43
N PHE A 62 4.39 3.42 -7.04
CA PHE A 62 3.84 2.12 -7.44
C PHE A 62 3.66 1.99 -8.96
N ILE A 63 3.18 3.04 -9.62
CA ILE A 63 2.99 3.07 -11.08
C ILE A 63 4.36 3.02 -11.79
N GLU A 64 5.34 3.80 -11.31
CA GLU A 64 6.70 3.83 -11.87
C GLU A 64 7.38 2.46 -11.75
N LYS A 65 7.34 1.83 -10.57
CA LYS A 65 7.90 0.48 -10.37
C LYS A 65 7.25 -0.59 -11.24
N ARG A 66 5.93 -0.51 -11.45
CA ARG A 66 5.24 -1.42 -12.39
C ARG A 66 5.58 -1.16 -13.85
N GLY A 67 5.82 0.10 -14.22
CA GLY A 67 6.29 0.47 -15.55
C GLY A 67 7.64 -0.17 -15.88
N GLU A 68 8.56 -0.17 -14.92
CA GLU A 68 9.90 -0.77 -15.03
C GLU A 68 9.89 -2.31 -15.09
N GLU A 69 8.96 -2.98 -14.39
CA GLU A 69 8.79 -4.45 -14.46
C GLU A 69 8.35 -4.92 -15.86
N THR A 70 7.52 -4.14 -16.57
CA THR A 70 7.12 -4.45 -17.95
C THR A 70 8.23 -4.30 -18.99
N THR A 71 9.16 -3.35 -18.80
CA THR A 71 10.28 -3.14 -19.73
C THR A 71 11.38 -4.19 -19.57
N ASN A 72 11.62 -4.68 -18.34
CA ASN A 72 12.63 -5.72 -18.08
C ASN A 72 12.18 -7.15 -18.42
N ALA A 73 10.89 -7.39 -18.64
CA ALA A 73 10.38 -8.70 -19.06
C ALA A 73 10.45 -8.94 -20.59
N LEU A 74 10.89 -7.94 -21.36
CA LEU A 74 11.03 -7.97 -22.83
C LEU A 74 12.50 -7.81 -23.29
N GLY A 75 13.46 -7.85 -22.36
CA GLY A 75 14.91 -7.75 -22.62
C GLY A 75 15.62 -9.10 -22.56
#